data_AF-A0A0J9S5R5-F1
#
_entry.id   AF-A0A0J9S5R5-F1
#
_cell.length_a   1.000
_cell.length_b   1.000
_cell.length_c   1.000
_cell.angle_alpha   90.00
_cell.angle_beta   90.00
_cell.angle_gamma   90.00
#
_symmetry.space_group_name_H-M   'P 1'
#
loop_
_entity.id
_entity.type
_entity.pdbx_description
1 polymer ?
#
loop_
_entity_poly.entity_id
_entity_poly.type
_entity_poly.pdbx_seq_one_letter_code
_entity_poly.pdbx_strand_id
1 'polypeptide(L)'
;MEKIKCDSLKTMMFSESSSAQDICKEFTLLHESISEYSAIVNPQDKKFSPGDCDFLNYWLNDKLRNSVKDVDKIEVRDFYNEIKNKNQQFFSSNEDLEKYMKNIDPEILKNMELLYDLYDYQQKILDMLLNQVYSKEDNNPCSFYTKNCYEKYVTAVNRCYGIYDEFCKALKDFKSTYDNVIKQDTEDIYNCKGNDNFQLPEFDVVLQREKKKIMLIQGLPSFLMLILMFPLIYKVKKRTLIKD
;
A
#
# COMPACT_ATOMS: atom_id res chain seq x y z
N MET A 1 -6.95 -25.55 6.02
CA MET A 1 -6.69 -24.19 6.54
C MET A 1 -6.56 -24.30 8.04
N GLU A 2 -5.42 -23.90 8.61
CA GLU A 2 -5.27 -23.85 10.07
C GLU A 2 -6.28 -22.86 10.66
N LYS A 3 -6.86 -23.20 11.81
CA LYS A 3 -7.82 -22.32 12.47
C LYS A 3 -7.08 -21.13 13.09
N ILE A 4 -7.10 -20.00 12.40
CA ILE A 4 -6.57 -18.73 12.90
C ILE A 4 -7.38 -18.28 14.13
N LYS A 5 -6.65 -17.92 15.19
CA LYS A 5 -7.17 -17.40 16.45
C LYS A 5 -6.98 -15.89 16.49
N CYS A 6 -8.06 -15.15 16.23
CA CYS A 6 -8.11 -13.70 16.37
C CYS A 6 -8.94 -13.23 17.58
N ASP A 7 -9.48 -14.17 18.37
CA ASP A 7 -10.35 -13.83 19.49
C ASP A 7 -9.53 -13.38 20.72
N SER A 8 -10.12 -12.49 21.52
CA SER A 8 -9.58 -12.02 22.80
C SER A 8 -8.18 -11.41 22.68
N LEU A 9 -7.98 -10.53 21.68
CA LEU A 9 -6.78 -9.70 21.58
C LEU A 9 -6.81 -8.63 22.67
N LYS A 10 -5.77 -8.59 23.52
CA LYS A 10 -5.70 -7.84 24.77
C LYS A 10 -5.06 -6.48 24.65
N THR A 11 -4.34 -6.16 23.57
CA THR A 11 -3.76 -4.82 23.37
C THR A 11 -4.85 -3.75 23.44
N MET A 12 -4.89 -3.06 24.58
CA MET A 12 -5.96 -2.17 25.04
C MET A 12 -5.94 -0.82 24.32
N MET A 13 -6.30 -0.72 23.04
CA MET A 13 -6.27 0.59 22.34
C MET A 13 -7.36 0.86 21.32
N PHE A 14 -8.17 -0.14 21.00
CA PHE A 14 -9.18 0.04 19.97
C PHE A 14 -10.37 0.86 20.45
N SER A 15 -10.93 1.65 19.55
CA SER A 15 -12.17 2.38 19.79
C SER A 15 -13.33 1.43 20.15
N GLU A 16 -13.32 0.24 19.54
CA GLU A 16 -14.26 -0.88 19.74
C GLU A 16 -13.53 -2.24 19.65
N SER A 17 -13.93 -3.24 20.45
CA SER A 17 -13.26 -4.55 20.51
C SER A 17 -13.38 -5.40 19.24
N SER A 18 -14.39 -5.15 18.39
CA SER A 18 -14.57 -5.79 17.07
C SER A 18 -13.43 -5.46 16.11
N SER A 19 -12.94 -4.22 16.14
CA SER A 19 -11.92 -3.75 15.20
C SER A 19 -10.58 -4.49 15.30
N ALA A 20 -10.16 -4.89 16.51
CA ALA A 20 -8.93 -5.67 16.71
C ALA A 20 -9.01 -7.05 16.05
N GLN A 21 -10.15 -7.72 16.22
CA GLN A 21 -10.41 -9.04 15.66
C GLN A 21 -10.47 -8.98 14.14
N ASP A 22 -11.11 -7.96 13.58
CA ASP A 22 -11.23 -7.77 12.14
C ASP A 22 -9.87 -7.44 11.50
N ILE A 23 -9.07 -6.58 12.13
CA ILE A 23 -7.69 -6.31 11.67
C ILE A 23 -6.84 -7.58 11.70
N CYS A 24 -6.94 -8.40 12.75
CA CYS A 24 -6.23 -9.69 12.81
C CYS A 24 -6.64 -10.62 11.66
N LYS A 25 -7.95 -10.77 11.41
CA LYS A 25 -8.45 -11.59 10.31
C LYS A 25 -7.94 -11.08 8.97
N GLU A 26 -8.11 -9.79 8.68
CA GLU A 26 -7.63 -9.20 7.43
C GLU A 26 -6.10 -9.30 7.27
N PHE A 27 -5.33 -9.11 8.35
CA PHE A 27 -3.87 -9.24 8.34
C PHE A 27 -3.43 -10.67 8.04
N THR A 28 -4.06 -11.67 8.67
CA THR A 28 -3.73 -13.09 8.41
C THR A 28 -4.07 -13.52 6.98
N LEU A 29 -5.19 -13.05 6.42
CA LEU A 29 -5.54 -13.26 5.02
C LEU A 29 -4.52 -12.60 4.07
N LEU A 30 -4.08 -11.38 4.40
CA LEU A 30 -3.06 -10.68 3.63
C LEU A 30 -1.73 -11.45 3.65
N HIS A 31 -1.28 -11.84 4.83
CA HIS A 31 -0.07 -12.65 5.02
C HIS A 31 -0.12 -13.95 4.21
N GLU A 32 -1.23 -14.68 4.27
CA GLU A 32 -1.41 -15.92 3.49
C GLU A 32 -1.34 -15.67 1.99
N SER A 33 -1.97 -14.58 1.50
CA SER A 33 -1.93 -14.19 0.08
C SER A 33 -0.50 -13.98 -0.41
N ILE A 34 0.30 -13.25 0.36
CA ILE A 34 1.71 -12.98 0.04
C ILE A 34 2.52 -14.27 0.10
N SER A 35 2.27 -15.12 1.09
CA SER A 35 2.95 -16.42 1.23
C SER A 35 2.68 -17.36 0.07
N GLU A 36 1.44 -17.45 -0.39
CA GLU A 36 1.07 -18.27 -1.54
C GLU A 36 1.75 -17.76 -2.81
N TYR A 37 1.76 -16.45 -3.03
CA TYR A 37 2.45 -15.87 -4.17
C TYR A 37 3.96 -16.10 -4.13
N SER A 38 4.57 -15.89 -2.96
CA SER A 38 5.99 -16.14 -2.74
C SER A 38 6.34 -17.61 -3.05
N ALA A 39 5.44 -18.55 -2.73
CA ALA A 39 5.61 -19.95 -3.07
C ALA A 39 5.52 -20.24 -4.59
N ILE A 40 4.78 -19.43 -5.34
CA ILE A 40 4.71 -19.54 -6.82
C ILE A 40 6.00 -19.01 -7.45
N VAL A 41 6.47 -17.84 -7.00
CA VAL A 41 7.64 -17.17 -7.57
C VAL A 41 8.95 -17.85 -7.14
N ASN A 42 9.04 -18.25 -5.87
CA ASN A 42 10.19 -18.95 -5.32
C ASN A 42 9.73 -20.17 -4.48
N PRO A 43 9.56 -21.34 -5.12
CA PRO A 43 9.05 -22.53 -4.46
C PRO A 43 9.91 -23.07 -3.31
N GLN A 44 11.19 -22.70 -3.26
CA GLN A 44 12.13 -23.30 -2.32
C GLN A 44 12.03 -22.74 -0.90
N ASP A 45 11.54 -21.50 -0.70
CA ASP A 45 11.69 -20.86 0.61
C ASP A 45 10.41 -20.26 1.21
N LYS A 46 9.28 -20.11 0.48
CA LYS A 46 8.07 -19.36 0.95
C LYS A 46 8.38 -18.06 1.71
N LYS A 47 9.56 -17.49 1.48
CA LYS A 47 10.15 -16.49 2.35
C LYS A 47 9.78 -15.14 1.81
N PHE A 48 9.28 -14.30 2.71
CA PHE A 48 8.98 -12.92 2.38
C PHE A 48 10.25 -12.19 1.95
N SER A 49 10.14 -11.45 0.85
CA SER A 49 11.13 -10.45 0.51
C SER A 49 11.12 -9.32 1.55
N PRO A 50 12.18 -8.51 1.66
CA PRO A 50 12.13 -7.30 2.47
C PRO A 50 10.92 -6.41 2.13
N GLY A 51 10.56 -6.34 0.85
CA GLY A 51 9.41 -5.57 0.40
C GLY A 51 8.07 -6.10 0.88
N ASP A 52 7.89 -7.41 0.93
CA ASP A 52 6.69 -8.04 1.52
C ASP A 52 6.55 -7.68 3.00
N CYS A 53 7.66 -7.75 3.74
CA CYS A 53 7.69 -7.42 5.16
C CYS A 53 7.37 -5.94 5.42
N ASP A 54 7.98 -5.05 4.65
CA ASP A 54 7.76 -3.61 4.72
C ASP A 54 6.31 -3.24 4.33
N PHE A 55 5.71 -3.93 3.34
CA PHE A 55 4.30 -3.75 3.00
C PHE A 55 3.37 -4.18 4.13
N LEU A 56 3.62 -5.34 4.74
CA LEU A 56 2.85 -5.82 5.89
C LEU A 56 2.97 -4.86 7.08
N ASN A 57 4.16 -4.29 7.31
CA ASN A 57 4.37 -3.26 8.32
C ASN A 57 3.58 -1.98 8.01
N TYR A 58 3.61 -1.50 6.76
CA TYR A 58 2.80 -0.37 6.30
C TYR A 58 1.30 -0.61 6.53
N TRP A 59 0.79 -1.74 6.03
CA TRP A 59 -0.63 -2.07 6.09
C TRP A 59 -1.11 -2.11 7.55
N LEU A 60 -0.33 -2.71 8.45
CA LEU A 60 -0.70 -2.80 9.85
C LEU A 60 -0.67 -1.43 10.54
N ASN A 61 0.32 -0.59 10.23
CA ASN A 61 0.37 0.80 10.73
C ASN A 61 -0.86 1.60 10.30
N ASP A 62 -1.24 1.54 9.02
CA ASP A 62 -2.43 2.21 8.48
C ASP A 62 -3.69 1.77 9.21
N LYS A 63 -3.91 0.45 9.30
CA LYS A 63 -5.12 -0.10 9.95
C LYS A 63 -5.22 0.26 11.43
N LEU A 64 -4.11 0.17 12.17
CA LEU A 64 -4.10 0.49 13.59
C LEU A 64 -4.37 1.98 13.84
N ARG A 65 -3.73 2.88 13.09
CA ARG A 65 -3.92 4.33 13.26
C ARG A 65 -5.34 4.79 12.96
N ASN A 66 -6.01 4.15 12.01
CA ASN A 66 -7.40 4.46 11.68
C ASN A 66 -8.42 3.84 12.66
N SER A 67 -7.99 2.97 13.58
CA SER A 67 -8.89 2.18 14.45
C SER A 67 -8.67 2.39 15.96
N VAL A 68 -7.62 3.13 16.34
CA VAL A 68 -7.23 3.37 17.73
C VAL A 68 -7.59 4.79 18.18
N LYS A 69 -8.09 4.96 19.41
CA LYS A 69 -8.46 6.28 19.97
C LYS A 69 -7.25 7.13 20.35
N ASP A 70 -6.19 6.49 20.83
CA ASP A 70 -4.98 7.13 21.33
C ASP A 70 -3.79 6.74 20.44
N VAL A 71 -3.65 7.50 19.35
CA VAL A 71 -2.72 7.19 18.25
C VAL A 71 -1.26 7.15 18.72
N ASP A 72 -0.92 7.90 19.76
CA ASP A 72 0.44 8.01 20.29
C ASP A 72 0.88 6.77 21.08
N LYS A 73 -0.06 5.90 21.44
CA LYS A 73 0.24 4.67 22.18
C LYS A 73 0.28 3.42 21.31
N ILE A 74 0.04 3.55 20.00
CA ILE A 74 0.03 2.40 19.08
C ILE A 74 1.40 1.74 19.10
N GLU A 75 1.43 0.46 19.47
CA GLU A 75 2.62 -0.39 19.39
C GLU A 75 2.36 -1.51 18.36
N VAL A 76 2.74 -1.24 17.10
CA VAL A 76 2.49 -2.12 15.95
C VAL A 76 3.12 -3.50 16.19
N ARG A 77 4.32 -3.51 16.76
CA ARG A 77 5.05 -4.75 17.07
C ARG A 77 4.33 -5.59 18.11
N ASP A 78 3.82 -4.96 19.16
CA ASP A 78 3.12 -5.68 20.24
C ASP A 78 1.82 -6.29 19.74
N PHE A 79 1.07 -5.55 18.93
CA PHE A 79 -0.15 -6.07 18.29
C PHE A 79 0.17 -7.27 17.38
N TYR A 80 1.18 -7.14 16.52
CA TYR A 80 1.63 -8.24 15.68
C TYR A 80 2.07 -9.45 16.50
N ASN A 81 2.85 -9.24 17.58
CA ASN A 81 3.32 -10.31 18.45
C ASN A 81 2.17 -11.03 19.15
N GLU A 82 1.09 -10.33 19.51
CA GLU A 82 -0.10 -10.98 20.05
C GLU A 82 -0.76 -11.93 19.04
N ILE A 83 -0.91 -11.47 17.79
CA ILE A 83 -1.42 -12.30 16.67
C ILE A 83 -0.49 -13.49 16.44
N LYS A 84 0.82 -13.26 16.33
CA LYS A 84 1.84 -14.29 16.11
C LYS A 84 1.83 -15.34 17.22
N ASN A 85 1.81 -14.94 18.48
CA ASN A 85 1.84 -15.85 19.62
C ASN A 85 0.59 -16.73 19.74
N LYS A 86 -0.58 -16.23 19.30
CA LYS A 86 -1.81 -17.05 19.24
C LYS A 86 -1.81 -18.03 18.06
N ASN A 87 -0.98 -17.78 17.04
CA ASN A 87 -0.96 -18.46 15.75
C ASN A 87 0.45 -18.91 15.34
N GLN A 88 1.25 -19.41 16.29
CA GLN A 88 2.69 -19.66 16.09
C GLN A 88 3.00 -20.53 14.86
N GLN A 89 2.22 -21.59 14.65
CA GLN A 89 2.41 -22.51 13.52
C GLN A 89 2.22 -21.80 12.18
N PHE A 90 1.18 -20.96 12.05
CA PHE A 90 0.88 -20.19 10.85
C PHE A 90 2.01 -19.21 10.47
N PHE A 91 2.68 -18.61 11.46
CA PHE A 91 3.75 -17.63 11.22
C PHE A 91 5.17 -18.22 11.24
N SER A 92 5.32 -19.54 11.43
CA SER A 92 6.62 -20.21 11.59
C SER A 92 7.56 -20.08 10.38
N SER A 93 7.04 -19.91 9.17
CA SER A 93 7.86 -19.70 7.97
C SER A 93 8.39 -18.28 7.81
N ASN A 94 7.87 -17.32 8.60
CA ASN A 94 8.14 -15.90 8.47
C ASN A 94 8.56 -15.28 9.82
N GLU A 95 9.37 -16.00 10.61
CA GLU A 95 9.77 -15.57 11.96
C GLU A 95 10.46 -14.19 11.98
N ASP A 96 11.19 -13.86 10.91
CA ASP A 96 11.89 -12.59 10.74
C ASP A 96 10.96 -11.38 10.54
N LEU A 97 9.68 -11.60 10.18
CA LEU A 97 8.71 -10.52 9.94
C LEU A 97 8.55 -9.61 11.17
N GLU A 98 8.69 -10.17 12.37
CA GLU A 98 8.66 -9.40 13.63
C GLU A 98 9.67 -8.24 13.64
N LYS A 99 10.84 -8.42 13.02
CA LYS A 99 11.91 -7.41 12.99
C LYS A 99 11.55 -6.19 12.14
N TYR A 100 10.57 -6.35 11.23
CA TYR A 100 10.07 -5.29 10.37
C TYR A 100 8.89 -4.53 10.98
N MET A 101 8.17 -5.15 11.93
CA MET A 101 7.01 -4.54 12.58
C MET A 101 7.45 -3.40 13.49
N LYS A 102 7.36 -2.17 12.98
CA LYS A 102 7.80 -0.95 13.65
C LYS A 102 6.79 0.15 13.41
N ASN A 103 6.60 1.00 14.41
CA ASN A 103 5.77 2.19 14.27
C ASN A 103 6.40 3.09 13.19
N ILE A 104 5.62 3.43 12.17
CA ILE A 104 6.03 4.32 11.09
C ILE A 104 5.67 5.75 11.50
N ASP A 105 6.59 6.68 11.30
CA ASP A 105 6.35 8.11 11.50
C ASP A 105 5.09 8.56 10.72
N PRO A 106 4.18 9.34 11.33
CA PRO A 106 2.93 9.73 10.67
C PRO A 106 3.11 10.42 9.30
N GLU A 107 4.13 11.26 9.13
CA GLU A 107 4.36 11.95 7.87
C GLU A 107 4.92 10.99 6.80
N ILE A 108 5.74 10.03 7.21
CA ILE A 108 6.20 8.94 6.34
C ILE A 108 5.02 8.04 5.95
N LEU A 109 4.15 7.67 6.89
CA LEU A 109 3.00 6.82 6.61
C LEU A 109 2.04 7.48 5.61
N LYS A 110 1.78 8.78 5.78
CA LYS A 110 0.98 9.57 4.83
C LYS A 110 1.59 9.59 3.42
N ASN A 111 2.91 9.61 3.31
CA ASN A 111 3.60 9.50 2.02
C ASN A 111 3.42 8.10 1.40
N MET A 112 3.47 7.04 2.23
CA MET A 112 3.20 5.67 1.77
C MET A 112 1.75 5.48 1.31
N GLU A 113 0.77 6.04 2.04
CA GLU A 113 -0.65 6.01 1.67
C GLU A 113 -0.88 6.68 0.31
N LEU A 114 -0.25 7.83 0.07
CA LEU A 114 -0.32 8.50 -1.24
C LEU A 114 0.23 7.63 -2.36
N LEU A 115 1.37 6.95 -2.15
CA LEU A 115 1.90 6.02 -3.14
C LEU A 115 0.94 4.84 -3.36
N TYR A 116 0.44 4.24 -2.29
CA TYR A 116 -0.48 3.12 -2.37
C TYR A 116 -1.73 3.46 -3.19
N ASP A 117 -2.35 4.61 -2.93
CA ASP A 117 -3.50 5.12 -3.70
C ASP A 117 -3.15 5.32 -5.17
N LEU A 118 -1.98 5.91 -5.46
CA LEU A 118 -1.52 6.16 -6.82
C LEU A 118 -1.39 4.86 -7.64
N TYR A 119 -0.73 3.84 -7.07
CA TYR A 119 -0.61 2.54 -7.74
C TYR A 119 -1.96 1.83 -7.89
N ASP A 120 -2.86 1.96 -6.91
CA ASP A 120 -4.21 1.41 -7.01
C ASP A 120 -5.01 2.07 -8.14
N TYR A 121 -4.95 3.39 -8.27
CA TYR A 121 -5.63 4.10 -9.35
C TYR A 121 -5.02 3.80 -10.71
N GLN A 122 -3.69 3.76 -10.81
CA GLN A 122 -3.01 3.35 -12.04
C GLN A 122 -3.47 1.97 -12.51
N GLN A 123 -3.54 0.99 -11.60
CA GLN A 123 -4.00 -0.36 -11.97
C GLN A 123 -5.45 -0.35 -12.48
N LYS A 124 -6.36 0.36 -11.82
CA LYS A 124 -7.75 0.40 -12.27
C LYS A 124 -7.92 1.08 -13.62
N ILE A 125 -7.12 2.12 -13.90
CA ILE A 125 -7.07 2.76 -15.22
C ILE A 125 -6.53 1.76 -16.25
N LEU A 126 -5.46 1.03 -15.93
CA LEU A 126 -4.90 -0.01 -16.80
C LEU A 126 -5.92 -1.12 -17.10
N ASP A 127 -6.61 -1.63 -16.08
CA ASP A 127 -7.63 -2.67 -16.25
C ASP A 127 -8.74 -2.23 -17.21
N MET A 128 -9.14 -0.95 -17.16
CA MET A 128 -10.11 -0.36 -18.09
C MET A 128 -9.56 -0.23 -19.50
N LEU A 129 -8.34 0.26 -19.66
CA LEU A 129 -7.68 0.37 -20.96
C LEU A 129 -7.45 -1.00 -21.62
N LEU A 130 -7.29 -2.05 -20.82
CA LEU A 130 -7.16 -3.44 -21.29
C LEU A 130 -8.51 -4.18 -21.38
N ASN A 131 -9.63 -3.52 -21.07
CA ASN A 131 -10.97 -4.11 -21.02
C ASN A 131 -11.07 -5.38 -20.14
N GLN A 132 -10.26 -5.48 -19.07
CA GLN A 132 -10.15 -6.70 -18.27
C GLN A 132 -11.22 -6.82 -17.18
N VAL A 133 -11.89 -5.73 -16.83
CA VAL A 133 -12.93 -5.70 -15.79
C VAL A 133 -13.96 -4.63 -16.20
N TYR A 134 -15.15 -4.65 -15.60
CA TYR A 134 -16.27 -3.68 -15.75
C TYR A 134 -17.37 -4.09 -16.75
N SER A 135 -18.57 -4.36 -16.21
CA SER A 135 -19.81 -4.41 -16.98
C SER A 135 -20.13 -3.01 -17.50
N LYS A 136 -20.72 -2.93 -18.70
CA LYS A 136 -21.06 -1.69 -19.41
C LYS A 136 -22.07 -0.76 -18.69
N GLU A 137 -22.52 -1.11 -17.48
CA GLU A 137 -23.63 -0.47 -16.78
C GLU A 137 -23.20 0.67 -15.83
N ASP A 138 -21.91 0.81 -15.52
CA ASP A 138 -21.43 1.89 -14.65
C ASP A 138 -21.03 3.15 -15.43
N ASN A 139 -21.62 4.27 -15.02
CA ASN A 139 -21.32 5.64 -15.46
C ASN A 139 -19.81 5.92 -15.53
N ASN A 140 -19.20 5.81 -16.72
CA ASN A 140 -17.78 6.06 -17.03
C ASN A 140 -16.83 6.08 -15.80
N PRO A 141 -16.47 4.91 -15.25
CA PRO A 141 -15.67 4.82 -14.04
C PRO A 141 -14.22 5.28 -14.25
N CYS A 142 -13.77 5.47 -15.50
CA CYS A 142 -12.42 5.93 -15.78
C CYS A 142 -12.21 7.40 -15.40
N SER A 143 -13.23 8.25 -15.62
CA SER A 143 -13.19 9.65 -15.20
C SER A 143 -12.97 9.80 -13.69
N PHE A 144 -13.57 8.92 -12.90
CA PHE A 144 -13.37 8.87 -11.45
C PHE A 144 -11.92 8.51 -11.09
N TYR A 145 -11.37 7.45 -11.66
CA TYR A 145 -10.02 7.02 -11.30
C TYR A 145 -8.92 7.95 -11.83
N THR A 146 -9.06 8.49 -13.04
CA THR A 146 -8.12 9.48 -13.61
C THR A 146 -8.09 10.75 -12.76
N LYS A 147 -9.26 11.30 -12.40
CA LYS A 147 -9.36 12.46 -11.51
C LYS A 147 -8.69 12.22 -10.15
N ASN A 148 -9.02 11.12 -9.47
CA ASN A 148 -8.45 10.83 -8.15
C ASN A 148 -6.93 10.57 -8.23
N CYS A 149 -6.46 9.89 -9.28
CA CYS A 149 -5.03 9.69 -9.53
C CYS A 149 -4.30 11.04 -9.66
N TYR A 150 -4.84 11.95 -10.48
CA TYR A 150 -4.29 13.29 -10.68
C TYR A 150 -4.21 14.09 -9.38
N GLU A 151 -5.31 14.17 -8.62
CA GLU A 151 -5.37 14.94 -7.37
C GLU A 151 -4.39 14.40 -6.31
N LYS A 152 -4.31 13.07 -6.17
CA LYS A 152 -3.34 12.42 -5.28
C LYS A 152 -1.91 12.62 -5.75
N TYR A 153 -1.66 12.61 -7.07
CA TYR A 153 -0.33 12.81 -7.62
C TYR A 153 0.17 14.23 -7.35
N VAL A 154 -0.66 15.25 -7.61
CA VAL A 154 -0.34 16.65 -7.27
C VAL A 154 -0.05 16.81 -5.78
N THR A 155 -0.85 16.15 -4.93
CA THR A 155 -0.62 16.13 -3.48
C THR A 155 0.73 15.50 -3.12
N ALA A 156 1.07 14.38 -3.75
CA ALA A 156 2.34 13.67 -3.55
C ALA A 156 3.54 14.51 -4.02
N VAL A 157 3.44 15.18 -5.18
CA VAL A 157 4.49 16.09 -5.68
C VAL A 157 4.74 17.22 -4.68
N ASN A 158 3.68 17.78 -4.10
CA ASN A 158 3.81 18.83 -3.10
C ASN A 158 4.51 18.37 -1.82
N ARG A 159 4.40 17.08 -1.48
CA ARG A 159 5.06 16.42 -0.33
C ARG A 159 6.46 15.88 -0.63
N CYS A 160 6.81 15.81 -1.90
CA CYS A 160 8.10 15.34 -2.33
C CYS A 160 9.17 16.44 -2.20
N TYR A 161 9.76 16.51 -1.01
CA TYR A 161 10.85 17.44 -0.73
C TYR A 161 11.76 17.03 0.43
N GLY A 162 12.96 17.64 0.44
CA GLY A 162 13.88 17.62 1.58
C GLY A 162 14.33 16.23 2.00
N ILE A 163 13.96 15.83 3.22
CA ILE A 163 14.40 14.56 3.84
C ILE A 163 13.71 13.33 3.21
N TYR A 164 12.65 13.53 2.43
CA TYR A 164 11.88 12.44 1.81
C TYR A 164 12.42 12.06 0.42
N ASP A 165 13.75 11.97 0.29
CA ASP A 165 14.41 11.65 -0.99
C ASP A 165 13.90 10.32 -1.58
N GLU A 166 13.51 9.36 -0.75
CA GLU A 166 13.03 8.05 -1.20
C GLU A 166 11.58 8.06 -1.69
N PHE A 167 10.69 8.70 -0.95
CA PHE A 167 9.33 8.97 -1.43
C PHE A 167 9.36 9.71 -2.77
N CYS A 168 10.27 10.67 -2.90
CA CYS A 168 10.50 11.37 -4.15
C CYS A 168 10.99 10.50 -5.30
N LYS A 169 11.87 9.53 -5.03
CA LYS A 169 12.30 8.55 -6.03
C LYS A 169 11.14 7.65 -6.43
N ALA A 170 10.42 7.09 -5.46
CA ALA A 170 9.26 6.24 -5.71
C ALA A 170 8.16 6.97 -6.52
N LEU A 171 7.92 8.25 -6.25
CA LEU A 171 6.96 9.05 -7.01
C LEU A 171 7.41 9.31 -8.46
N LYS A 172 8.71 9.47 -8.71
CA LYS A 172 9.27 9.57 -10.06
C LYS A 172 9.12 8.25 -10.81
N ASP A 173 9.39 7.13 -10.15
CA ASP A 173 9.25 5.80 -10.73
C ASP A 173 7.79 5.48 -11.05
N PHE A 174 6.86 5.87 -10.16
CA PHE A 174 5.42 5.83 -10.42
C PHE A 174 5.07 6.61 -11.68
N LYS A 175 5.47 7.89 -11.79
CA LYS A 175 5.17 8.73 -12.96
C LYS A 175 5.74 8.12 -14.25
N SER A 176 6.99 7.66 -14.22
CA SER A 176 7.61 7.00 -15.37
C SER A 176 6.84 5.74 -15.78
N THR A 177 6.42 4.94 -14.82
CA THR A 177 5.65 3.71 -15.09
C THR A 177 4.27 4.06 -15.65
N TYR A 178 3.59 5.04 -15.07
CA TYR A 178 2.31 5.54 -15.56
C TYR A 178 2.43 6.01 -17.01
N ASP A 179 3.41 6.85 -17.33
CA ASP A 179 3.62 7.33 -18.70
C ASP A 179 3.92 6.18 -19.67
N ASN A 180 4.74 5.20 -19.27
CA ASN A 180 5.15 4.10 -20.15
C ASN A 180 4.07 3.05 -20.37
N VAL A 181 3.22 2.79 -19.36
CA VAL A 181 2.23 1.71 -19.39
C VAL A 181 0.86 2.22 -19.80
N ILE A 182 0.44 3.38 -19.30
CA ILE A 182 -0.92 3.91 -19.49
C ILE A 182 -1.06 4.71 -20.80
N LYS A 183 0.03 5.32 -21.30
CA LYS A 183 0.00 6.10 -22.54
C LYS A 183 0.26 5.28 -23.80
N GLN A 184 0.31 3.95 -23.71
CA GLN A 184 0.44 3.09 -24.90
C GLN A 184 -0.81 3.18 -25.79
N ASP A 185 -0.65 2.84 -27.07
CA ASP A 185 -1.76 2.77 -28.03
C ASP A 185 -2.63 1.53 -27.76
N THR A 186 -3.49 1.64 -26.76
CA THR A 186 -4.56 0.71 -26.44
C THR A 186 -5.91 1.30 -26.82
N GLU A 187 -6.86 0.42 -27.12
CA GLU A 187 -8.27 0.76 -27.26
C GLU A 187 -8.77 1.45 -25.98
N ASP A 188 -9.54 2.52 -26.12
CA ASP A 188 -10.00 3.34 -25.00
C ASP A 188 -11.52 3.43 -24.96
N ILE A 189 -12.16 2.28 -24.75
CA ILE A 189 -13.63 2.14 -24.77
C ILE A 189 -14.28 3.04 -23.70
N TYR A 190 -13.60 3.28 -22.59
CA TYR A 190 -14.09 4.09 -21.48
C TYR A 190 -13.70 5.57 -21.57
N ASN A 191 -13.05 6.00 -22.67
CA ASN A 191 -12.58 7.38 -22.87
C ASN A 191 -11.73 7.91 -21.71
N CYS A 192 -10.85 7.07 -21.18
CA CYS A 192 -9.85 7.41 -20.18
C CYS A 192 -8.93 8.53 -20.67
N LYS A 193 -8.41 8.41 -21.90
CA LYS A 193 -7.42 9.31 -22.50
C LYS A 193 -8.02 10.67 -22.83
N GLY A 194 -9.32 10.74 -23.05
CA GLY A 194 -10.05 11.99 -23.29
C GLY A 194 -10.34 12.81 -22.03
N ASN A 195 -9.96 12.35 -20.84
CA ASN A 195 -10.14 13.09 -19.60
C ASN A 195 -8.98 14.10 -19.38
N ASP A 196 -9.30 15.34 -19.01
CA ASP A 196 -8.29 16.38 -18.72
C ASP A 196 -7.31 15.97 -17.60
N ASN A 197 -7.75 15.13 -16.66
CA ASN A 197 -6.94 14.61 -15.55
C ASN A 197 -6.15 13.34 -15.91
N PHE A 198 -6.26 12.83 -17.14
CA PHE A 198 -5.51 11.66 -17.57
C PHE A 198 -4.00 11.91 -17.60
N GLN A 199 -3.59 13.11 -17.99
CA GLN A 199 -2.18 13.50 -18.06
C GLN A 199 -1.73 14.04 -16.70
N LEU A 200 -0.85 13.28 -16.04
CA LEU A 200 -0.20 13.72 -14.83
C LEU A 200 0.81 14.85 -15.13
N PRO A 201 0.87 15.91 -14.32
CA PRO A 201 1.79 17.02 -14.54
C PRO A 201 3.24 16.59 -14.42
N GLU A 202 4.14 17.35 -15.07
CA GLU A 202 5.57 17.10 -14.98
C GLU A 202 6.13 17.43 -13.60
N PHE A 203 7.15 16.67 -13.24
CA PHE A 203 7.78 16.75 -11.95
C PHE A 203 8.85 17.88 -11.96
N ASP A 204 8.56 19.04 -11.38
CA ASP A 204 9.49 20.18 -11.41
C ASP A 204 10.68 20.00 -10.44
N VAL A 205 11.87 19.86 -11.02
CA VAL A 205 13.15 19.69 -10.34
C VAL A 205 13.60 20.97 -9.61
N VAL A 206 13.15 22.15 -10.06
CA VAL A 206 13.48 23.44 -9.43
C VAL A 206 12.80 23.54 -8.06
N LEU A 207 11.51 23.23 -8.01
CA LEU A 207 10.72 23.21 -6.77
C LEU A 207 11.31 22.25 -5.72
N GLN A 208 11.82 21.09 -6.16
CA GLN A 208 12.54 20.15 -5.27
C GLN A 208 13.80 20.76 -4.65
N ARG A 209 14.62 21.45 -5.46
CA ARG A 209 15.88 22.04 -4.99
C ARG A 209 15.64 23.13 -3.96
N GLU A 210 14.62 23.95 -4.15
CA GLU A 210 14.26 25.01 -3.21
C GLU A 210 13.76 24.44 -1.88
N LYS A 211 12.86 23.46 -1.90
CA LYS A 211 12.39 22.81 -0.67
C LYS A 211 13.49 22.00 0.03
N LYS A 212 14.44 21.42 -0.71
CA LYS A 212 15.61 20.70 -0.15
C LYS A 212 16.58 21.62 0.58
N LYS A 213 16.80 22.85 0.10
CA LYS A 213 17.60 23.87 0.81
C LYS A 213 17.01 24.24 2.17
N ILE A 214 15.69 24.26 2.29
CA ILE A 214 14.98 24.60 3.54
C ILE A 214 15.09 23.46 4.58
N MET A 215 15.11 22.19 4.14
CA MET A 215 15.06 21.01 5.02
C MET A 215 16.41 20.42 5.46
N LEU A 216 17.54 20.83 4.89
CA LEU A 216 18.89 20.36 5.25
C LEU A 216 19.31 20.62 6.72
N ILE A 217 18.42 21.16 7.56
CA ILE A 217 18.65 21.47 8.96
C ILE A 217 18.43 20.24 9.89
N GLN A 218 17.73 19.18 9.47
CA GLN A 218 17.53 17.98 10.31
C GLN A 218 17.52 16.73 9.42
N GLY A 219 18.36 15.73 9.74
CA GLY A 219 18.60 14.59 8.86
C GLY A 219 18.31 13.24 9.49
N LEU A 220 17.85 12.29 8.67
CA LEU A 220 18.16 10.86 8.77
C LEU A 220 17.81 10.16 7.43
N PRO A 221 18.55 9.12 6.98
CA PRO A 221 18.21 8.35 5.77
C PRO A 221 17.65 6.95 6.11
N SER A 222 16.77 6.38 5.27
CA SER A 222 16.61 4.90 5.18
C SER A 222 15.76 4.45 3.98
N PHE A 223 16.24 3.32 3.40
CA PHE A 223 15.89 2.49 2.23
C PHE A 223 14.46 1.88 2.16
N LEU A 224 13.71 2.09 1.05
CA LEU A 224 12.41 1.43 0.76
C LEU A 224 12.01 1.35 -0.75
N MET A 225 12.91 0.92 -1.66
CA MET A 225 12.65 1.01 -3.12
C MET A 225 12.12 -0.24 -3.86
N LEU A 226 11.44 -1.22 -3.24
CA LEU A 226 11.06 -2.46 -3.99
C LEU A 226 9.61 -2.98 -3.83
N ILE A 227 8.63 -2.17 -3.42
CA ILE A 227 7.42 -2.74 -2.77
C ILE A 227 6.12 -2.72 -3.58
N LEU A 228 6.04 -2.01 -4.70
CA LEU A 228 4.71 -1.62 -5.20
C LEU A 228 4.07 -2.58 -6.22
N MET A 229 4.64 -3.77 -6.43
CA MET A 229 4.00 -4.86 -7.20
C MET A 229 3.06 -5.75 -6.34
N PHE A 230 3.19 -5.73 -5.00
CA PHE A 230 2.46 -6.62 -4.09
C PHE A 230 1.00 -6.24 -3.73
N PRO A 231 0.57 -4.95 -3.78
CA PRO A 231 -0.84 -4.57 -3.55
C PRO A 231 -1.86 -5.28 -4.47
N LEU A 232 -1.40 -5.74 -5.63
CA LEU A 232 -2.22 -6.37 -6.70
C LEU A 232 -2.87 -7.69 -6.25
N ILE A 233 -2.20 -8.47 -5.40
CA ILE A 233 -2.65 -9.82 -5.03
C ILE A 233 -3.68 -9.77 -3.90
N TYR A 234 -3.50 -8.84 -2.96
CA TYR A 234 -4.41 -8.66 -1.83
C TYR A 234 -5.83 -8.27 -2.25
N LYS A 235 -5.97 -7.37 -3.24
CA LYS A 235 -7.30 -6.94 -3.71
C LYS A 235 -8.06 -8.03 -4.45
N VAL A 236 -7.38 -8.90 -5.19
CA VAL A 236 -8.01 -10.05 -5.87
C VAL A 236 -8.54 -11.04 -4.84
N LYS A 237 -7.74 -11.38 -3.81
CA LYS A 237 -8.17 -12.33 -2.75
C LYS A 237 -9.27 -11.76 -1.85
N LYS A 238 -9.29 -10.44 -1.57
CA LYS A 238 -10.38 -9.80 -0.79
C LYS A 238 -11.74 -9.86 -1.50
N ARG A 239 -11.79 -9.81 -2.84
CA ARG A 239 -13.05 -9.93 -3.59
C ARG A 239 -13.59 -11.36 -3.63
N THR A 240 -12.71 -12.37 -3.61
CA THR A 240 -13.13 -13.78 -3.60
C THR A 240 -13.62 -14.21 -2.20
N LEU A 241 -13.01 -13.71 -1.13
CA LEU A 241 -13.37 -14.08 0.24
C LEU A 241 -14.61 -13.39 0.82
N ILE A 242 -15.10 -12.29 0.22
CA ILE A 242 -16.35 -11.62 0.63
C ILE A 242 -17.58 -12.21 -0.10
N LYS A 243 -17.36 -13.14 -1.06
CA LYS A 243 -18.43 -13.79 -1.82
C LYS A 243 -18.82 -15.19 -1.32
N ASP A 244 -18.14 -15.69 -0.29
CA ASP A 244 -18.43 -16.95 0.40
C ASP A 244 -18.80 -16.68 1.87
#